data_AF-A0A1I3G3A5-F1
#
_entry.id   AF-A0A1I3G3A5-F1
#
_cell.length_a   1.000
_cell.length_b   1.000
_cell.length_c   1.000
_cell.angle_alpha   90.00
_cell.angle_beta   90.00
_cell.angle_gamma   90.00
#
_symmetry.space_group_name_H-M   'P 1'
#
loop_
_entity.id
_entity.type
_entity.pdbx_description
1 polymer ?
#
loop_
_entity_poly.entity_id
_entity_poly.type
_entity_poly.pdbx_seq_one_letter_code
_entity_poly.pdbx_strand_id
1 'polypeptide(L)' 'MMIEPKLPKYQWGQRVKAAVDLHNDGSFPDAPAEGLLVGVGGTGEIVQVGRHTDANLPIYLVEFGERLVVGCLEEEISPL' A
#
# COMPACT_ATOMS: atom_id res chain seq x y z
N MET A 1 -13.69 21.91 12.66
CA MET A 1 -12.88 22.02 11.43
C MET A 1 -13.18 20.80 10.59
N MET A 2 -13.70 20.95 9.38
CA MET A 2 -13.83 19.83 8.44
C MET A 2 -12.41 19.52 7.96
N ILE A 3 -11.88 18.35 8.32
CA ILE A 3 -10.64 17.86 7.71
C ILE A 3 -11.04 17.45 6.29
N GLU A 4 -10.69 18.27 5.30
CA GLU A 4 -10.92 17.92 3.90
C GLU A 4 -10.25 16.57 3.61
N PRO A 5 -10.97 15.61 2.99
CA PRO A 5 -10.37 14.35 2.57
C PRO A 5 -9.13 14.63 1.71
N LYS A 6 -7.97 14.10 2.09
CA LYS A 6 -6.87 14.04 1.13
C LYS A 6 -7.32 13.14 -0.01
N LEU A 7 -7.46 13.71 -1.21
CA LEU A 7 -7.84 12.94 -2.40
C LEU A 7 -6.74 11.92 -2.69
N PRO A 8 -7.09 10.67 -3.03
CA PRO A 8 -6.10 9.68 -3.39
C PRO A 8 -5.35 10.13 -4.64
N LYS A 9 -4.02 10.11 -4.57
CA LYS A 9 -3.12 10.46 -5.67
C LYS A 9 -3.08 9.38 -6.75
N TYR A 10 -3.31 8.12 -6.38
CA TYR A 10 -3.26 6.97 -7.27
C TYR A 10 -4.63 6.31 -7.40
N GLN A 11 -4.82 5.52 -8.45
CA GLN A 11 -6.10 4.92 -8.81
C GLN A 11 -6.00 3.39 -8.98
N TRP A 12 -7.16 2.74 -8.93
CA TRP A 12 -7.30 1.32 -9.26
C TRP A 12 -6.74 1.00 -10.65
N GLY A 13 -6.08 -0.15 -10.79
CA GLY A 13 -5.43 -0.61 -12.02
C GLY A 13 -4.11 0.10 -12.34
N GLN A 14 -3.67 1.05 -11.50
CA GLN A 14 -2.39 1.73 -11.72
C GLN A 14 -1.23 0.86 -11.26
N ARG A 15 -0.23 0.73 -12.14
CA ARG A 15 1.03 0.05 -11.83
C ARG A 15 1.95 0.94 -11.00
N VAL A 16 2.50 0.35 -9.93
CA VAL A 16 3.38 1.03 -8.98
C VAL A 16 4.57 0.16 -8.62
N LYS A 17 5.55 0.76 -7.97
CA LYS A 17 6.66 0.07 -7.31
C LYS A 17 6.80 0.53 -5.86
N ALA A 18 7.25 -0.37 -5.00
CA ALA A 18 7.62 -0.06 -3.63
C ALA A 18 8.78 0.96 -3.63
N ALA A 19 8.57 2.10 -2.98
CA ALA A 19 9.57 3.14 -2.82
C ALA A 19 10.53 2.84 -1.65
N VAL A 20 10.10 1.97 -0.73
CA VAL A 20 10.84 1.50 0.45
C VAL A 20 10.60 -0.01 0.63
N ASP A 21 11.31 -0.62 1.56
CA ASP A 21 11.04 -2.00 1.98
C ASP A 21 9.74 -2.07 2.80
N LEU A 22 8.76 -2.84 2.31
CA LEU A 22 7.47 -3.05 2.97
C LEU A 22 7.60 -4.20 3.96
N HIS A 23 7.47 -3.89 5.24
CA HIS A 23 7.51 -4.86 6.33
C HIS A 23 6.10 -5.15 6.86
N ASN A 24 5.90 -6.35 7.38
CA ASN A 24 4.64 -6.74 7.99
C ASN A 24 4.45 -6.05 9.33
N ASP A 25 3.51 -5.12 9.41
CA ASP A 25 3.08 -4.44 10.65
C ASP A 25 2.27 -5.35 11.60
N GLY A 26 2.09 -6.62 11.23
CA GLY A 26 1.28 -7.60 11.95
C GLY A 26 -0.10 -7.82 11.35
N SER A 27 -0.47 -7.09 10.29
CA SER A 27 -1.73 -7.29 9.57
C SER A 27 -1.72 -8.48 8.61
N PHE A 28 -0.54 -8.96 8.19
CA PHE A 28 -0.40 -10.08 7.28
C PHE A 28 -0.20 -11.40 8.05
N PRO A 29 -1.17 -12.33 8.04
CA PRO A 29 -1.14 -13.52 8.91
C PRO A 29 -0.09 -14.55 8.49
N ASP A 30 0.27 -14.59 7.20
CA ASP A 30 1.17 -15.61 6.64
C ASP A 30 2.66 -15.22 6.71
N ALA A 31 2.99 -14.07 7.32
CA ALA A 31 4.36 -13.60 7.51
C ALA A 31 4.66 -13.27 8.98
N PRO A 32 5.92 -13.41 9.44
CA PRO A 32 6.32 -12.92 10.75
C PRO A 32 6.02 -11.41 10.91
N ALA A 33 5.72 -10.96 12.13
CA ALA A 33 5.72 -9.54 12.45
C ALA A 33 7.12 -8.95 12.16
N GLU A 34 7.17 -7.77 11.55
CA GLU A 34 8.39 -7.12 11.03
C GLU A 34 9.11 -7.90 9.91
N GLY A 35 8.49 -8.95 9.36
CA GLY A 35 9.03 -9.69 8.22
C GLY A 35 8.94 -8.84 6.94
N LEU A 36 10.00 -8.88 6.12
CA LEU A 36 9.98 -8.23 4.80
C LEU A 36 8.94 -8.91 3.89
N LEU A 37 7.93 -8.17 3.47
CA LEU A 37 6.90 -8.61 2.52
C LEU A 37 7.33 -8.33 1.08
N VAL A 38 7.77 -7.10 0.83
CA VAL A 38 8.18 -6.63 -0.51
C VAL A 38 9.41 -5.75 -0.37
N GLY A 39 10.48 -6.11 -1.08
CA GLY A 39 11.68 -5.27 -1.14
C GLY A 39 11.45 -4.02 -1.99
N VAL A 40 12.23 -2.98 -1.72
CA VAL A 40 12.28 -1.75 -2.50
C VAL A 40 12.43 -2.05 -4.00
N GLY A 41 11.64 -1.35 -4.82
CA GLY A 41 11.58 -1.58 -6.27
C GLY A 41 10.67 -2.73 -6.70
N GLY A 42 10.14 -3.52 -5.78
CA GLY A 42 9.11 -4.53 -6.07
C GLY A 42 7.91 -3.90 -6.76
N THR A 43 7.45 -4.50 -7.87
CA THR A 43 6.38 -3.93 -8.69
C THR A 43 5.04 -4.59 -8.42
N GLY A 44 3.96 -3.82 -8.46
CA GLY A 44 2.61 -4.31 -8.26
C GLY A 44 1.55 -3.45 -8.95
N GLU A 45 0.30 -3.81 -8.75
CA GLU A 45 -0.87 -3.10 -9.26
C GLU A 45 -1.82 -2.73 -8.12
N ILE A 46 -2.35 -1.50 -8.13
CA ILE A 46 -3.35 -1.08 -7.14
C ILE A 46 -4.67 -1.78 -7.44
N VAL A 47 -5.08 -2.68 -6.57
CA VAL A 47 -6.33 -3.45 -6.68
C VAL A 47 -7.48 -2.88 -5.85
N GLN A 48 -7.20 -1.98 -4.90
CA GLN A 48 -8.22 -1.24 -4.16
C GLN A 48 -7.64 0.03 -3.54
N VAL A 49 -8.42 1.12 -3.54
CA VAL A 49 -8.10 2.35 -2.81
C VAL A 49 -9.05 2.47 -1.63
N GLY A 50 -8.53 2.16 -0.44
CA GLY A 50 -9.22 2.31 0.83
C GLY A 50 -8.89 3.63 1.51
N ARG A 51 -9.42 3.79 2.73
CA ARG A 51 -9.14 4.95 3.57
C ARG A 51 -9.07 4.48 5.01
N HIS A 52 -8.02 4.88 5.72
CA HIS A 52 -7.92 4.63 7.14
C HIS A 52 -8.96 5.52 7.85
N THR A 53 -9.94 4.91 8.50
CA THR A 53 -11.11 5.61 9.07
C THR A 53 -10.72 6.62 10.16
N ASP A 54 -9.68 6.31 10.93
CA ASP A 54 -9.26 7.16 12.05
C ASP A 54 -8.20 8.20 11.68
N ALA A 55 -7.23 7.86 10.81
CA ALA A 55 -6.15 8.74 10.39
C ALA A 55 -6.49 9.61 9.17
N ASN A 56 -7.61 9.34 8.50
CA ASN A 56 -8.05 10.01 7.28
C ASN A 56 -7.05 9.92 6.10
N LEU A 57 -6.11 8.97 6.14
CA LEU A 57 -5.11 8.76 5.12
C LEU A 57 -5.61 7.75 4.07
N PRO A 58 -5.36 7.98 2.77
CA PRO A 58 -5.62 6.98 1.74
C PRO A 58 -4.69 5.78 1.94
N ILE A 59 -5.27 4.58 1.85
CA ILE A 59 -4.52 3.31 1.88
C ILE A 59 -4.71 2.64 0.53
N TYR A 60 -3.62 2.26 -0.11
CA TYR A 60 -3.62 1.60 -1.40
C TYR A 60 -3.34 0.12 -1.20
N LEU A 61 -4.30 -0.74 -1.49
CA LEU A 61 -4.04 -2.17 -1.55
C LEU A 61 -3.39 -2.46 -2.89
N VAL A 62 -2.15 -2.93 -2.83
CA VAL A 62 -1.34 -3.25 -4.00
C VAL A 62 -1.12 -4.76 -4.03
N GLU A 63 -1.46 -5.38 -5.16
CA GLU A 63 -1.11 -6.76 -5.44
C GLU A 63 0.30 -6.81 -6.03
N PHE A 64 1.22 -7.41 -5.28
CA PHE A 64 2.58 -7.71 -5.67
C PHE A 64 2.69 -9.19 -6.05
N GLY A 65 3.29 -9.47 -7.22
CA GLY A 65 3.38 -10.85 -7.71
C GLY A 65 1.99 -11.47 -7.96
N GLU A 66 1.83 -12.77 -7.71
CA GLU A 66 0.60 -13.50 -8.05
C GLU A 66 -0.45 -13.57 -6.93
N ARG A 67 -0.07 -13.37 -5.65
CA ARG A 67 -0.96 -13.60 -4.50
C ARG A 67 -0.71 -12.73 -3.26
N LEU A 68 0.19 -11.76 -3.34
CA LEU A 68 0.57 -10.95 -2.17
C LEU A 68 -0.10 -9.58 -2.25
N VAL A 69 -1.18 -9.38 -1.49
CA VAL A 69 -1.85 -8.07 -1.39
C VAL A 69 -1.38 -7.37 -0.11
N VAL A 70 -0.80 -6.18 -0.27
CA VAL A 70 -0.25 -5.38 0.83
C VAL A 70 -0.93 -4.01 0.83
N GLY A 71 -1.33 -3.55 2.02
CA GLY A 71 -1.79 -2.19 2.21
C GLY A 71 -0.59 -1.24 2.30
N CYS A 72 -0.53 -0.24 1.43
CA CYS A 72 0.55 0.73 1.36
C CYS A 72 0.03 2.15 1.57
N LEU A 73 0.83 2.99 2.22
CA LEU A 73 0.66 4.43 2.26
C LEU A 73 1.10 5.07 0.93
N GLU A 74 0.69 6.33 0.72
CA GLU A 74 1.02 7.07 -0.50
C GLU A 74 2.53 7.26 -0.71
N GLU A 75 3.27 7.47 0.39
CA GLU A 75 4.72 7.65 0.40
C GLU A 75 5.53 6.36 0.22
N GLU A 76 4.91 5.19 0.45
CA GLU A 76 5.56 3.89 0.36
C GLU A 76 5.58 3.33 -1.07
N ILE A 77 4.82 3.94 -1.98
CA ILE A 77 4.71 3.54 -3.37
C ILE A 77 4.93 4.71 -4.33
N SER A 78 5.45 4.38 -5.51
CA SER A 78 5.64 5.33 -6.60
C SER A 78 5.12 4.76 -7.91
N PRO A 79 4.58 5.59 -8.82
CA PRO A 79 4.24 5.14 -10.17
C PRO A 79 5.45 4.51 -10.86
N LEU A 80 5.19 3.45 -11.64
CA LEU A 80 6.20 2.87 -12.53
C LEU A 80 6.54 3.78 -13.71
#